data_AF-A0A1Y1MKH1-F1
#
_entry.id   AF-A0A1Y1MKH1-F1
#
_cell.length_a   1.000
_cell.length_b   1.000
_cell.length_c   1.000
_cell.angle_alpha   90.00
_cell.angle_beta   90.00
_cell.angle_gamma   90.00
#
_symmetry.space_group_name_H-M   'P 1'
#
loop_
_entity.id
_entity.type
_entity.pdbx_description
1 polymer ?
#
loop_
_entity_poly.entity_id
_entity_poly.type
_entity_poly.pdbx_seq_one_letter_code
_entity_poly.pdbx_strand_id
1 'polypeptide(L)'
;GNTASTVSGGAPSQLCAAILGETLRTGELQKHIARTVCPSLQRRYKLAMIAIHQYITPLGYRARQTSLTGARIYVADVAMEEENLAIGYGCMFEVHGDEGSAPFKGDIRICFAWEAEDAIVEGIQRLGSLLKRMLENPAEYENWKSKTE
;
A
#
# COMPACT_ATOMS: atom_id res chain seq x y z
N GLY A 1 21.17 39.87 -1.95
CA GLY A 1 20.70 38.84 -1.03
C GLY A 1 20.71 37.53 -1.77
N ASN A 2 21.73 36.70 -1.53
CA ASN A 2 21.88 35.40 -2.15
C ASN A 2 21.86 34.36 -1.04
N THR A 3 20.68 33.83 -0.75
CA THR A 3 20.50 32.68 0.15
C THR A 3 19.42 31.79 -0.43
N ALA A 4 19.73 30.50 -0.51
CA ALA A 4 18.89 29.36 -0.86
C ALA A 4 18.94 28.85 -2.32
N SER A 5 20.08 28.24 -2.69
CA SER A 5 20.09 27.10 -3.62
C SER A 5 21.36 26.28 -3.42
N THR A 6 21.47 25.55 -2.31
CA THR A 6 22.48 24.48 -2.16
C THR A 6 21.95 23.32 -1.31
N VAL A 7 20.76 22.79 -1.62
CA VAL A 7 20.42 21.35 -1.48
C VAL A 7 19.34 21.03 -2.54
N SER A 8 19.45 19.88 -3.21
CA SER A 8 18.86 19.46 -4.49
C SER A 8 17.33 19.61 -4.74
N GLY A 9 16.82 20.84 -4.84
CA GLY A 9 15.42 21.05 -5.25
C GLY A 9 15.02 22.46 -5.73
N GLY A 10 15.91 23.44 -5.65
CA GLY A 10 15.56 24.85 -5.91
C GLY A 10 14.53 25.41 -4.90
N ALA A 11 14.10 26.65 -5.11
CA ALA A 11 13.02 27.22 -4.30
C ALA A 11 11.67 26.64 -4.78
N PRO A 12 10.79 26.15 -3.88
CA PRO A 12 9.45 25.70 -4.27
C PRO A 12 8.69 26.84 -4.94
N SER A 13 7.75 26.49 -5.83
CA SER A 13 6.96 27.46 -6.58
C SER A 13 6.33 28.51 -5.65
N GLN A 14 6.73 29.78 -5.82
CA GLN A 14 6.22 30.90 -5.02
C GLN A 14 4.70 31.07 -5.19
N LEU A 15 4.16 30.73 -6.37
CA LEU A 15 2.71 30.69 -6.59
C LEU A 15 2.04 29.62 -5.72
N CYS A 16 2.59 28.40 -5.69
CA CYS A 16 2.05 27.34 -4.83
C CYS A 16 2.15 27.71 -3.35
N ALA A 17 3.24 28.36 -2.94
CA ALA A 17 3.42 28.86 -1.58
C ALA A 17 2.37 29.91 -1.21
N ALA A 18 2.05 30.84 -2.12
CA ALA A 18 1.00 31.84 -1.91
C ALA A 18 -0.39 31.20 -1.78
N ILE A 19 -0.72 30.25 -2.67
CA ILE A 19 -2.00 29.50 -2.61
C ILE A 19 -2.11 28.72 -1.29
N LEU A 20 -1.06 27.98 -0.93
CA LEU A 20 -1.03 27.21 0.32
C LEU A 20 -1.14 28.13 1.54
N GLY A 21 -0.41 29.25 1.54
CA GLY A 21 -0.48 30.25 2.60
C GLY A 21 -1.88 30.79 2.80
N GLU A 22 -2.59 31.09 1.71
CA GLU A 22 -3.97 31.58 1.78
C GLU A 22 -4.95 30.50 2.27
N THR A 23 -4.84 29.26 1.78
CA THR A 23 -5.70 28.15 2.23
C THR A 23 -5.48 27.79 3.71
N LEU A 24 -4.25 27.96 4.22
CA LEU A 24 -3.92 27.81 5.63
C LEU A 24 -4.49 28.96 6.47
N ARG A 25 -4.29 30.20 6.03
CA ARG A 25 -4.74 31.42 6.73
C ARG A 25 -6.26 31.48 6.85
N THR A 26 -6.99 31.06 5.83
CA THR A 26 -8.46 31.03 5.80
C THR A 26 -9.07 29.82 6.51
N GLY A 27 -8.24 28.83 6.86
CA GLY A 27 -8.68 27.58 7.47
C GLY A 27 -9.30 26.58 6.49
N GLU A 28 -9.29 26.87 5.19
CA GLU A 28 -9.91 26.02 4.17
C GLU A 28 -9.20 24.67 4.03
N LEU A 29 -7.88 24.62 4.21
CA LEU A 29 -7.15 23.34 4.21
C LEU A 29 -7.62 22.43 5.34
N GLN A 30 -7.73 22.96 6.56
CA GLN A 30 -8.16 22.22 7.74
C GLN A 30 -9.60 21.73 7.59
N LYS A 31 -10.49 22.59 7.06
CA LYS A 31 -11.88 22.21 6.75
C LYS A 31 -11.91 21.10 5.69
N HIS A 32 -11.12 21.20 4.63
CA HIS A 32 -11.07 20.19 3.58
C HIS A 32 -10.56 18.84 4.11
N ILE A 33 -9.51 18.84 4.93
CA ILE A 33 -9.00 17.64 5.60
C ILE A 33 -10.10 17.00 6.45
N ALA A 34 -10.73 17.78 7.34
CA ALA A 34 -11.73 17.27 8.27
C ALA A 34 -13.01 16.78 7.58
N ARG A 35 -13.46 17.46 6.52
CA ARG A 35 -14.76 17.19 5.87
C ARG A 35 -14.67 16.28 4.66
N THR A 36 -13.51 16.15 4.04
CA THR A 36 -13.34 15.41 2.78
C THR A 36 -12.30 14.30 2.91
N VAL A 37 -11.06 14.65 3.25
CA VAL A 37 -9.94 13.68 3.24
C VAL A 37 -10.13 12.61 4.30
N CYS A 38 -10.33 13.00 5.56
CA CYS A 38 -10.48 12.04 6.66
C CYS A 38 -11.70 11.12 6.47
N PRO A 39 -12.92 11.62 6.18
CA PRO A 39 -14.06 10.75 5.96
C PRO A 39 -13.90 9.80 4.77
N SER A 40 -13.31 10.29 3.66
CA SER A 40 -13.04 9.46 2.48
C SER A 40 -12.07 8.33 2.79
N LEU A 41 -10.93 8.63 3.41
CA LEU A 41 -9.94 7.63 3.77
C LEU A 41 -10.46 6.64 4.83
N GLN A 42 -11.26 7.10 5.79
CA GLN A 42 -11.90 6.21 6.78
C GLN A 42 -12.85 5.22 6.12
N ARG A 43 -13.65 5.66 5.14
CA ARG A 43 -14.56 4.77 4.40
C ARG A 43 -13.80 3.73 3.60
N ARG A 44 -12.80 4.17 2.83
CA ARG A 44 -11.93 3.28 2.04
C ARG A 44 -11.21 2.26 2.93
N TYR A 45 -10.68 2.71 4.06
CA TYR A 45 -10.07 1.83 5.07
C TYR A 45 -11.06 0.77 5.56
N LYS A 46 -12.28 1.18 5.92
CA LYS A 46 -13.31 0.25 6.41
C LYS A 46 -13.65 -0.81 5.35
N LEU A 47 -13.83 -0.40 4.09
CA LEU A 47 -14.11 -1.33 2.98
C LEU A 47 -12.96 -2.32 2.77
N ALA A 48 -11.72 -1.81 2.75
CA ALA A 48 -10.54 -2.66 2.63
C ALA A 48 -10.45 -3.69 3.76
N MET A 49 -10.63 -3.27 5.01
CA MET A 49 -10.59 -4.17 6.17
C MET A 49 -11.71 -5.21 6.13
N ILE A 50 -12.93 -4.83 5.73
CA ILE A 50 -14.03 -5.78 5.55
C ILE A 50 -13.65 -6.84 4.52
N ALA A 51 -13.15 -6.43 3.35
CA ALA A 51 -12.73 -7.36 2.31
C ALA A 51 -11.58 -8.27 2.76
N ILE A 52 -10.60 -7.74 3.49
CA ILE A 52 -9.49 -8.52 4.06
C ILE A 52 -10.01 -9.55 5.06
N HIS A 53 -10.95 -9.17 5.93
CA HIS A 53 -11.55 -10.09 6.90
C HIS A 53 -12.40 -11.17 6.24
N GLN A 54 -13.03 -10.86 5.11
CA GLN A 54 -13.85 -11.80 4.37
C GLN A 54 -13.03 -12.78 3.53
N TYR A 55 -12.01 -12.31 2.80
CA TYR A 55 -11.34 -13.11 1.78
C TYR A 55 -9.95 -13.62 2.18
N ILE A 56 -9.25 -12.92 3.08
CA ILE A 56 -7.83 -13.19 3.38
C ILE A 56 -7.65 -13.77 4.79
N THR A 57 -8.33 -13.22 5.80
CA THR A 57 -8.22 -13.69 7.19
C THR A 57 -8.57 -15.19 7.36
N PRO A 58 -9.58 -15.76 6.69
CA PRO A 58 -9.90 -17.19 6.80
C PRO A 58 -8.78 -18.13 6.32
N LEU A 59 -7.86 -17.62 5.49
CA LEU A 59 -6.73 -18.39 4.96
C LEU A 59 -5.54 -18.46 5.96
N GLY A 60 -5.67 -17.87 7.14
CA GLY A 60 -4.64 -17.90 8.20
C GLY A 60 -3.68 -16.71 8.19
N TYR A 61 -3.81 -15.78 7.24
CA TYR A 61 -3.05 -14.53 7.25
C TYR A 61 -3.56 -13.57 8.32
N ARG A 62 -2.64 -12.92 9.02
CA ARG A 62 -3.00 -11.89 10.00
C ARG A 62 -2.96 -10.51 9.35
N ALA A 63 -4.09 -9.81 9.41
CA ALA A 63 -4.15 -8.40 9.11
C ALA A 63 -3.68 -7.61 10.33
N ARG A 64 -2.49 -7.01 10.26
CA ARG A 64 -2.16 -5.84 11.07
C ARG A 64 -2.81 -4.63 10.42
N GLN A 65 -3.04 -3.56 11.19
CA GLN A 65 -3.85 -2.39 10.81
C GLN A 65 -3.59 -1.83 9.39
N THR A 66 -2.42 -2.02 8.79
CA THR A 66 -2.09 -1.67 7.40
C THR A 66 -1.21 -2.68 6.65
N SER A 67 -1.01 -3.89 7.19
CA SER A 67 -0.08 -4.88 6.62
C SER A 67 -0.60 -6.30 6.82
N LEU A 68 -0.57 -7.11 5.77
CA LEU A 68 -0.76 -8.56 5.86
C LEU A 68 0.58 -9.20 6.22
N THR A 69 0.61 -10.13 7.18
CA THR A 69 1.83 -10.87 7.54
C THR A 69 1.73 -12.34 7.13
N GLY A 70 2.79 -12.91 6.55
CA GLY A 70 2.92 -14.29 6.07
C GLY A 70 2.98 -14.49 4.54
N ALA A 71 2.88 -13.44 3.73
CA ALA A 71 2.98 -13.44 2.28
C ALA A 71 4.43 -13.45 1.75
N ARG A 72 4.72 -14.40 0.86
CA ARG A 72 6.05 -14.59 0.28
C ARG A 72 6.30 -13.58 -0.86
N ILE A 73 7.58 -13.31 -1.14
CA ILE A 73 8.00 -12.28 -2.12
C ILE A 73 7.34 -12.48 -3.50
N TYR A 74 7.33 -13.73 -3.99
CA TYR A 74 6.75 -14.07 -5.29
C TYR A 74 5.22 -13.91 -5.38
N VAL A 75 4.51 -13.66 -4.27
CA VAL A 75 3.07 -13.36 -4.31
C VAL A 75 2.81 -12.07 -5.09
N ALA A 76 3.70 -11.08 -5.02
CA ALA A 76 3.55 -9.83 -5.78
C ALA A 76 3.72 -10.06 -7.29
N ASP A 77 4.69 -10.88 -7.69
CA ASP A 77 4.94 -11.20 -9.09
C ASP A 77 3.77 -11.98 -9.70
N VAL A 78 3.27 -13.00 -8.98
CA VAL A 78 2.10 -13.80 -9.42
C VAL A 78 0.82 -12.96 -9.42
N ALA A 79 0.64 -12.06 -8.44
CA ALA A 79 -0.51 -11.15 -8.42
C ALA A 79 -0.49 -10.19 -9.60
N MET A 80 0.69 -9.70 -10.00
CA MET A 80 0.80 -8.88 -11.21
C MET A 80 0.55 -9.69 -12.48
N GLU A 81 1.12 -10.89 -12.61
CA GLU A 81 1.03 -11.69 -13.83
C GLU A 81 -0.35 -12.31 -14.05
N GLU A 82 -0.93 -12.95 -13.02
CA GLU A 82 -2.21 -13.67 -13.15
C GLU A 82 -3.41 -12.78 -12.87
N GLU A 83 -3.26 -11.80 -11.97
CA GLU A 83 -4.35 -10.99 -11.47
C GLU A 83 -4.18 -9.50 -11.80
N ASN A 84 -3.22 -9.08 -12.62
CA ASN A 84 -2.98 -7.67 -12.96
C ASN A 84 -3.07 -6.74 -11.72
N LEU A 85 -2.55 -7.22 -10.58
CA LEU A 85 -2.74 -6.60 -9.28
C LEU A 85 -1.39 -6.19 -8.70
N ALA A 86 -1.16 -4.89 -8.68
CA ALA A 86 0.06 -4.32 -8.11
C ALA A 86 -0.02 -4.31 -6.57
N ILE A 87 0.96 -4.94 -5.92
CA ILE A 87 1.03 -5.08 -4.47
C ILE A 87 2.42 -4.69 -3.99
N GLY A 88 2.49 -3.88 -2.92
CA GLY A 88 3.77 -3.61 -2.25
C GLY A 88 4.16 -4.79 -1.37
N TYR A 89 5.26 -5.48 -1.69
CA TYR A 89 5.81 -6.55 -0.86
C TYR A 89 6.88 -6.01 0.10
N GLY A 90 7.01 -6.64 1.27
CA GLY A 90 7.76 -6.15 2.42
C GLY A 90 9.22 -5.80 2.12
N CYS A 91 9.90 -6.59 1.28
CA CYS A 91 11.30 -6.37 0.92
C CYS A 91 11.52 -5.05 0.15
N MET A 92 10.49 -4.48 -0.50
CA MET A 92 10.58 -3.12 -1.08
C MET A 92 10.74 -2.02 -0.02
N PHE A 93 10.42 -2.33 1.24
CA PHE A 93 10.43 -1.39 2.36
C PHE A 93 11.56 -1.68 3.36
N GLU A 94 12.42 -2.65 3.08
CA GLU A 94 13.61 -2.94 3.89
C GLU A 94 14.71 -1.92 3.60
N VAL A 95 15.42 -1.50 4.65
CA VAL A 95 16.51 -0.53 4.55
C VAL A 95 17.79 -1.30 4.27
N HIS A 96 18.47 -0.97 3.17
CA HIS A 96 19.73 -1.61 2.82
C HIS A 96 20.79 -1.37 3.91
N GLY A 97 21.39 -2.44 4.41
CA GLY A 97 22.37 -2.43 5.50
C GLY A 97 21.79 -2.45 6.92
N ASP A 98 20.45 -2.51 7.06
CA ASP A 98 19.76 -2.65 8.36
C ASP A 98 18.61 -3.68 8.28
N GLU A 99 18.80 -4.73 7.47
CA GLU A 99 17.80 -5.75 7.21
C GLU A 99 17.42 -6.57 8.47
N GLY A 100 18.27 -6.52 9.50
CA GLY A 100 18.05 -7.22 10.78
C GLY A 100 17.10 -6.50 11.74
N SER A 101 16.89 -5.19 11.59
CA SER A 101 16.12 -4.38 12.55
C SER A 101 14.61 -4.38 12.26
N ALA A 102 14.21 -4.57 11.00
CA ALA A 102 12.80 -4.62 10.59
C ALA A 102 12.58 -5.61 9.44
N PRO A 103 12.68 -6.93 9.68
CA PRO A 103 12.42 -7.92 8.64
C PRO A 103 10.93 -7.91 8.27
N PHE A 104 10.61 -7.49 7.05
CA PHE A 104 9.26 -7.53 6.47
C PHE A 104 9.11 -8.71 5.52
N LYS A 105 10.02 -9.70 5.61
CA LYS A 105 9.95 -10.95 4.86
C LYS A 105 8.69 -11.71 5.23
N GLY A 106 7.69 -11.68 4.37
CA GLY A 106 6.35 -12.15 4.74
C GLY A 106 5.28 -11.09 4.65
N ASP A 107 5.58 -9.81 4.46
CA ASP A 107 4.56 -8.77 4.62
C ASP A 107 4.09 -8.22 3.27
N ILE A 108 2.79 -7.94 3.16
CA ILE A 108 2.18 -7.23 2.03
C ILE A 108 1.54 -5.93 2.55
N ARG A 109 1.86 -4.81 1.91
CA ARG A 109 1.26 -3.50 2.14
C ARG A 109 0.16 -3.23 1.11
N ILE A 110 -1.04 -2.98 1.60
CA ILE A 110 -2.20 -2.61 0.77
C ILE A 110 -2.39 -1.09 0.83
N CYS A 111 -2.42 -0.44 -0.33
CA CYS A 111 -2.75 0.97 -0.45
C CYS A 111 -4.24 1.13 -0.80
N PHE A 112 -4.97 1.94 -0.04
CA PHE A 112 -6.39 2.23 -0.26
C PHE A 112 -6.63 3.72 -0.55
N ALA A 113 -5.58 4.51 -0.78
CA ALA A 113 -5.68 5.96 -0.86
C ALA A 113 -6.13 6.49 -2.23
N TRP A 114 -5.83 5.78 -3.32
CA TRP A 114 -6.01 6.28 -4.69
C TRP A 114 -7.21 5.63 -5.39
N GLU A 115 -7.24 4.30 -5.43
CA GLU A 115 -8.24 3.53 -6.20
C GLU A 115 -9.69 3.76 -5.80
N ALA A 116 -10.61 3.51 -6.74
CA ALA A 116 -12.05 3.57 -6.48
C ALA A 116 -12.47 2.52 -5.43
N GLU A 117 -13.56 2.80 -4.69
CA GLU A 117 -13.99 1.98 -3.55
C GLU A 117 -14.32 0.53 -3.93
N ASP A 118 -14.93 0.34 -5.10
CA ASP A 118 -15.21 -0.96 -5.71
C ASP A 118 -13.93 -1.69 -6.13
N ALA A 119 -13.01 -0.98 -6.79
CA ALA A 119 -11.71 -1.52 -7.20
C ALA A 119 -10.86 -1.98 -6.00
N ILE A 120 -10.94 -1.30 -4.85
CA ILE A 120 -10.27 -1.73 -3.61
C ILE A 120 -10.80 -3.10 -3.15
N VAL A 121 -12.12 -3.28 -3.14
CA VAL A 121 -12.74 -4.54 -2.71
C VAL A 121 -12.42 -5.66 -3.69
N GLU A 122 -12.52 -5.38 -5.00
CA GLU A 122 -12.19 -6.33 -6.05
C GLU A 122 -10.73 -6.78 -5.97
N GLY A 123 -9.78 -5.84 -5.84
CA GLY A 123 -8.37 -6.17 -5.73
C GLY A 123 -8.06 -7.08 -4.54
N ILE A 124 -8.70 -6.84 -3.40
CA ILE A 124 -8.54 -7.69 -2.20
C ILE A 124 -9.17 -9.07 -2.40
N GLN A 125 -10.32 -9.14 -3.07
CA GLN A 125 -10.96 -10.42 -3.41
C GLN A 125 -10.08 -11.27 -4.34
N ARG A 126 -9.47 -10.64 -5.36
CA ARG A 126 -8.55 -11.30 -6.29
C ARG A 126 -7.31 -11.79 -5.57
N LEU A 127 -6.73 -10.97 -4.70
CA LEU A 127 -5.61 -11.38 -3.85
C LEU A 127 -5.99 -12.57 -2.96
N GLY A 128 -7.14 -12.55 -2.29
CA GLY A 128 -7.60 -13.67 -1.48
C GLY A 128 -7.79 -14.96 -2.29
N SER A 129 -8.33 -14.84 -3.50
CA SER A 129 -8.52 -15.98 -4.41
C SER A 129 -7.18 -16.56 -4.86
N LEU A 130 -6.21 -15.72 -5.20
CA LEU A 130 -4.85 -16.12 -5.52
C LEU A 130 -4.18 -16.83 -4.33
N LEU A 131 -4.19 -16.22 -3.15
CA LEU A 131 -3.61 -16.81 -1.94
C LEU A 131 -4.21 -18.18 -1.62
N LYS A 132 -5.53 -18.32 -1.80
CA LYS A 132 -6.22 -19.60 -1.65
C LYS A 132 -5.70 -20.65 -2.65
N ARG A 133 -5.61 -20.31 -3.94
CA ARG A 133 -5.05 -21.20 -4.98
C ARG A 133 -3.63 -21.63 -4.66
N MET A 134 -2.81 -20.70 -4.18
CA MET A 134 -1.42 -20.99 -3.79
C MET A 134 -1.29 -21.91 -2.58
N LEU A 135 -2.23 -21.83 -1.63
CA LEU A 135 -2.30 -22.73 -0.48
C LEU A 135 -2.78 -24.14 -0.87
N GLU A 136 -3.71 -24.23 -1.83
CA GLU A 136 -4.26 -25.50 -2.31
C GLU A 136 -3.29 -26.24 -3.25
N ASN A 137 -2.51 -25.53 -4.07
CA ASN A 137 -1.59 -26.09 -5.08
C ASN A 137 -0.13 -25.65 -4.88
N PRO A 138 0.53 -25.94 -3.75
CA PRO A 138 1.86 -25.42 -3.45
C PRO A 138 2.96 -25.85 -4.46
N ALA A 139 2.80 -27.01 -5.12
CA ALA A 139 3.76 -27.52 -6.11
C ALA A 139 3.77 -26.72 -7.42
N GLU A 140 2.64 -26.14 -7.82
CA GLU A 140 2.52 -25.32 -9.04
C GLU A 140 3.30 -24.02 -8.92
N TYR A 141 3.31 -23.44 -7.71
CA TYR A 141 3.99 -22.20 -7.38
C TYR A 141 5.42 -22.39 -6.86
N GLU A 142 5.96 -23.61 -6.91
CA GLU A 142 7.34 -23.90 -6.51
C GLU A 142 8.36 -23.29 -7.49
N ASN A 143 8.03 -23.30 -8.78
CA ASN A 143 8.85 -22.71 -9.86
C ASN A 143 8.95 -21.19 -9.79
N TRP A 144 8.04 -20.54 -9.06
CA TRP A 144 8.10 -19.11 -8.79
C TRP A 144 9.10 -18.77 -7.69
N LYS A 145 9.38 -19.69 -6.76
CA LYS A 145 10.39 -19.49 -5.71
C LYS A 145 11.80 -19.35 -6.28
N SER A 146 12.12 -20.10 -7.33
CA SER A 146 13.45 -20.15 -7.96
C SER A 146 13.73 -19.02 -8.94
N LYS A 147 12.72 -18.22 -9.32
CA LYS A 147 12.89 -17.04 -10.18
C LYS A 147 13.21 -15.75 -9.39
N THR A 148 12.97 -15.75 -8.07
CA THR A 148 13.04 -14.56 -7.22
C THR A 148 14.12 -14.64 -6.13
N GLU A 149 14.92 -15.73 -6.11
CA GLU A 149 16.23 -15.82 -5.42
C GLU A 149 17.36 -15.32 -6.33
#